data_AF-A0AAU3LNX6-F1
#
_entry.id   AF-A0AAU3LNX6-F1
#
_cell.length_a   1.000
_cell.length_b   1.000
_cell.length_c   1.000
_cell.angle_alpha   90.00
_cell.angle_beta   90.00
_cell.angle_gamma   90.00
#
_symmetry.space_group_name_H-M   'P 1'
#
loop_
_entity.id
_entity.type
_entity.pdbx_description
1 polymer ?
#
loop_
_entity_poly.entity_id
_entity_poly.type
_entity_poly.pdbx_seq_one_letter_code
_entity_poly.pdbx_strand_id
1 'polypeptide(L)'
;MWRLTLSVPDTYVTTVVDVSPWAATKWRAILAHQGAAAREQSLPGILARVPEVSRHKIIQTDCFTRLMPGPVPGDTRRPTP
;
A
#
# COMPACT_ATOMS: atom_id res chain seq x y z
N MET A 1 1.23 -23.17 -7.56
CA MET A 1 0.06 -22.45 -8.10
C MET A 1 0.28 -20.96 -7.84
N TRP A 2 0.67 -20.19 -8.86
CA TRP A 2 0.85 -18.74 -8.73
C TRP A 2 -0.54 -18.09 -8.76
N ARG A 3 -0.84 -17.24 -7.77
CA ARG A 3 -2.14 -16.56 -7.65
C ARG A 3 -1.99 -15.13 -8.16
N LEU A 4 -2.97 -14.68 -8.96
CA LEU A 4 -3.00 -13.34 -9.53
C LEU A 4 -3.11 -12.30 -8.41
N THR A 5 -2.16 -11.37 -8.37
CA THR A 5 -2.23 -10.18 -7.53
C THR A 5 -3.13 -9.16 -8.23
N LEU A 6 -4.15 -8.67 -7.52
CA LEU A 6 -4.92 -7.53 -8.01
C LEU A 6 -4.02 -6.30 -8.00
N SER A 7 -3.77 -5.74 -9.19
CA SER A 7 -2.99 -4.51 -9.36
C SER A 7 -3.86 -3.45 -10.02
N VAL A 8 -3.56 -2.20 -9.72
CA VAL A 8 -4.11 -1.04 -10.43
C VAL A 8 -3.29 -0.84 -11.72
N PRO A 9 -3.91 -0.51 -12.87
CA PRO A 9 -3.17 -0.15 -14.08
C PRO A 9 -2.33 1.13 -13.88
N ASP A 10 -1.14 1.17 -14.49
CA ASP A 10 -0.22 2.30 -14.37
C ASP A 10 -0.83 3.65 -14.81
N THR A 11 -1.84 3.61 -15.70
CA THR A 11 -2.58 4.79 -16.15
C THR A 11 -3.32 5.53 -15.04
N TYR A 12 -3.55 4.90 -13.89
CA TYR A 12 -4.14 5.54 -12.71
C TYR A 12 -3.09 6.19 -11.79
N VAL A 13 -1.80 5.98 -12.02
CA VAL A 13 -0.74 6.56 -11.20
C VAL A 13 -0.47 7.98 -11.67
N THR A 14 -0.72 8.94 -10.79
CA THR A 14 -0.43 10.36 -11.05
C THR A 14 0.86 10.82 -10.40
N THR A 15 1.31 10.12 -9.36
CA THR A 15 2.53 10.45 -8.63
C THR A 15 3.26 9.17 -8.21
N VAL A 16 4.57 9.15 -8.43
CA VAL A 16 5.48 8.08 -7.98
C VAL A 16 6.49 8.69 -7.02
N VAL A 17 6.68 8.07 -5.86
CA VAL A 17 7.62 8.51 -4.84
C VAL A 17 8.63 7.40 -4.61
N ASP A 18 9.91 7.72 -4.77
CA ASP A 18 11.00 6.87 -4.28
C ASP A 18 11.05 6.96 -2.75
N VAL A 19 10.74 5.84 -2.11
CA VAL A 19 10.75 5.70 -0.66
C VAL A 19 11.87 4.79 -0.17
N SER A 20 12.86 4.50 -1.02
CA SER A 20 14.08 3.75 -0.66
C SER A 20 14.72 4.24 0.66
N PRO A 21 14.82 5.56 0.94
CA PRO A 21 15.41 6.03 2.19
C PRO A 21 14.67 5.56 3.46
N TRP A 22 13.39 5.18 3.35
CA TRP A 22 12.56 4.73 4.47
C TRP A 22 12.20 3.24 4.40
N ALA A 23 12.80 2.48 3.47
CA ALA A 23 12.45 1.07 3.25
C ALA A 23 12.57 0.21 4.53
N ALA A 24 13.61 0.43 5.34
CA ALA A 24 13.79 -0.27 6.61
C ALA A 24 12.69 0.07 7.63
N THR A 25 12.32 1.35 7.73
CA THR A 25 11.25 1.82 8.62
C THR A 25 9.89 1.27 8.18
N LYS A 26 9.60 1.32 6.88
CA LYS A 26 8.40 0.75 6.27
C LYS A 26 8.31 -0.76 6.53
N TRP A 27 9.43 -1.46 6.41
CA TRP A 27 9.48 -2.89 6.71
C TRP A 27 9.16 -3.21 8.17
N ARG A 28 9.73 -2.46 9.12
CA ARG A 28 9.39 -2.59 10.54
C ARG A 28 7.91 -2.33 10.82
N ALA A 29 7.33 -1.31 10.17
CA ALA A 29 5.91 -1.01 10.31
C ALA A 29 5.03 -2.16 9.78
N ILE A 30 5.39 -2.75 8.63
CA ILE A 30 4.69 -3.93 8.08
C ILE A 30 4.74 -5.10 9.06
N LEU A 31 5.92 -5.38 9.65
CA LEU A 31 6.07 -6.47 10.63
C LEU A 31 5.34 -6.23 11.95
N ALA A 32 5.10 -4.98 12.33
CA ALA A 32 4.32 -4.65 13.52
C ALA A 32 2.85 -5.15 13.41
N HIS A 33 2.34 -5.33 12.19
CA HIS A 33 1.04 -5.97 11.93
C HIS A 33 1.13 -7.50 12.03
N GLN A 34 1.53 -8.04 13.18
CA GLN A 34 1.86 -9.45 13.39
C GLN A 34 0.78 -10.41 12.86
N GLY A 35 -0.50 -10.12 13.13
CA GLY A 35 -1.61 -10.95 12.65
C GLY A 35 -1.77 -10.94 11.12
N ALA A 36 -1.47 -9.83 10.45
CA ALA A 36 -1.42 -9.79 9.00
C ALA A 36 -0.17 -10.51 8.48
N ALA A 37 1.00 -10.25 9.06
CA ALA A 37 2.27 -10.88 8.66
C ALA A 37 2.25 -12.41 8.80
N ALA A 38 1.50 -12.95 9.77
CA ALA A 38 1.31 -14.39 9.94
C ALA A 38 0.40 -15.03 8.87
N ARG A 39 -0.52 -14.27 8.27
CA ARG A 39 -1.47 -14.77 7.26
C ARG A 39 -0.79 -14.90 5.90
N GLU A 40 -0.76 -16.11 5.35
CA GLU A 40 -0.11 -16.41 4.07
C GLU A 40 -0.58 -15.57 2.89
N GLN A 41 -1.85 -15.15 2.90
CA GLN A 41 -2.47 -14.46 1.77
C GLN A 41 -2.52 -12.94 1.92
N SER A 42 -2.10 -12.39 3.06
CA SER A 42 -2.03 -10.93 3.21
C SER A 42 -0.79 -10.41 2.51
N LEU A 43 -0.82 -9.15 2.02
CA LEU A 43 0.38 -8.54 1.45
C LEU A 43 1.57 -8.56 2.45
N PRO A 44 1.42 -8.19 3.74
CA PRO A 44 2.48 -8.39 4.74
C PRO A 44 3.04 -9.81 4.81
N GLY A 45 2.18 -10.84 4.79
CA GLY A 45 2.60 -12.24 4.88
C GLY A 45 3.26 -12.76 3.60
N ILE A 46 2.83 -12.28 2.43
CA ILE A 46 3.50 -12.51 1.14
C ILE A 46 4.90 -11.86 1.18
N LEU A 47 4.98 -10.59 1.58
CA LEU A 47 6.25 -9.85 1.69
C LEU A 47 7.24 -10.48 2.68
N ALA A 48 6.74 -11.12 3.74
CA ALA A 48 7.56 -11.83 4.71
C ALA A 48 8.20 -13.11 4.17
N ARG A 49 7.68 -13.67 3.07
CA ARG A 49 8.12 -14.96 2.50
C ARG A 49 8.88 -14.82 1.19
N VAL A 50 8.97 -13.62 0.62
CA VAL A 50 9.79 -13.35 -0.56
C VAL A 50 11.22 -12.97 -0.16
N PRO A 51 12.23 -13.20 -1.01
CA PRO A 51 13.61 -12.79 -0.75
C PRO A 51 13.72 -11.30 -0.46
N GLU A 52 14.67 -10.92 0.39
CA GLU A 52 14.88 -9.53 0.81
C GLU A 52 15.08 -8.55 -0.36
N VAL A 53 15.83 -8.94 -1.39
CA VAL A 53 16.04 -8.12 -2.58
C VAL A 53 14.72 -7.87 -3.31
N SER A 54 13.88 -8.91 -3.46
CA SER A 54 12.57 -8.78 -4.08
C SER A 54 11.63 -7.94 -3.24
N ARG A 55 11.64 -8.13 -1.90
CA ARG A 55 10.89 -7.32 -0.95
C ARG A 55 11.25 -5.84 -1.07
N HIS A 56 12.54 -5.50 -1.08
CA HIS A 56 13.00 -4.12 -1.23
C HIS A 56 12.50 -3.50 -2.52
N LYS A 57 12.64 -4.20 -3.65
CA LYS A 57 12.12 -3.73 -4.95
C LYS A 57 10.61 -3.43 -4.92
N ILE A 58 9.84 -4.18 -4.13
CA ILE A 58 8.39 -3.97 -4.01
C ILE A 58 8.07 -2.76 -3.12
N ILE A 59 8.78 -2.58 -2.01
CA ILE A 59 8.41 -1.56 -1.01
C ILE A 59 9.09 -0.20 -1.20
N GLN A 60 10.11 -0.12 -2.04
CA GLN A 60 10.92 1.09 -2.27
C GLN A 60 10.22 2.17 -3.09
N THR A 61 9.03 1.90 -3.65
CA THR A 61 8.29 2.85 -4.46
C THR A 61 6.85 2.91 -3.99
N ASP A 62 6.32 4.12 -3.82
CA ASP A 62 4.91 4.36 -3.56
C ASP A 62 4.26 5.11 -4.72
N CYS A 63 3.17 4.53 -5.24
CA CYS A 63 2.39 5.08 -6.34
C CYS A 63 1.06 5.63 -5.80
N PHE A 64 0.70 6.84 -6.22
CA PHE A 64 -0.51 7.52 -5.80
C PHE A 64 -1.37 7.91 -6.99
N THR A 65 -2.69 7.86 -6.79
CA THR A 65 -3.69 8.44 -7.69
C THR A 65 -4.19 9.75 -7.08
N ARG A 66 -4.04 10.85 -7.81
CA ARG A 66 -4.56 12.15 -7.39
C ARG A 66 -6.08 12.11 -7.51
N LEU A 67 -6.73 12.13 -6.35
CA LEU A 67 -8.15 12.42 -6.27
C LEU A 67 -8.33 13.93 -6.16
N MET A 68 -9.28 14.48 -6.92
CA MET A 68 -9.74 15.84 -6.67
C MET A 68 -10.59 15.81 -5.40
N PRO A 69 -10.30 16.63 -4.38
CA PRO A 69 -11.20 16.74 -3.24
C PRO A 69 -12.55 17.24 -3.73
N GLY A 70 -13.60 16.50 -3.38
CA GLY A 70 -14.99 16.83 -3.64
C GLY A 70 -15.83 16.31 -2.48
N PRO A 71 -17.09 16.74 -2.33
CA PRO A 71 -17.95 16.25 -1.27
C PRO A 71 -18.06 14.72 -1.38
N VAL A 72 -17.86 14.01 -0.27
CA VAL A 72 -18.23 12.59 -0.18
C VAL A 72 -19.74 12.53 -0.39
N PRO A 73 -20.26 11.78 -1.38
CA PRO A 73 -21.70 11.59 -1.53
C PRO A 73 -22.24 10.93 -0.26
N GLY A 74 -22.90 11.71 0.62
CA GLY A 74 -23.51 11.20 1.84
C GLY A 74 -23.36 12.04 3.10
N ASP A 75 -22.52 13.10 3.15
CA ASP A 75 -22.49 14.00 4.30
C ASP A 75 -23.37 15.24 4.08
N THR A 76 -24.68 15.06 4.24
CA THR A 76 -25.67 16.14 4.32
C THR A 76 -25.90 16.62 5.76
N ARG A 77 -24.93 16.48 6.68
CA ARG A 77 -25.04 17.22 7.95
C ARG A 77 -24.65 18.67 7.72
N ARG A 78 -25.65 19.46 7.33
CA ARG A 78 -25.61 20.93 7.43
C ARG A 78 -25.35 21.30 8.90
N PRO A 79 -24.23 21.93 9.26
CA PRO A 79 -24.13 22.55 10.57
C PRO A 79 -25.14 23.68 10.61
N THR A 80 -26.12 23.58 11.50
CA THR A 80 -26.97 24.71 11.87
C THR A 80 -26.15 25.76 12.63
N PRO A 81 -26.45 27.05 12.44
CA PRO A 81 -25.73 28.15 13.09
C PRO A 81 -25.88 28.16 14.61
#